data_AF-A0A413WP21-F1
#
_entry.id   AF-A0A413WP21-F1
#
_cell.length_a   1.000
_cell.length_b   1.000
_cell.length_c   1.000
_cell.angle_alpha   90.00
_cell.angle_beta   90.00
_cell.angle_gamma   90.00
#
_symmetry.space_group_name_H-M   'P 1'
#
loop_
_entity.id
_entity.type
_entity.pdbx_description
1 polymer ?
#
loop_
_entity_poly.entity_id
_entity_poly.type
_entity_poly.pdbx_seq_one_letter_code
_entity_poly.pdbx_strand_id
1 'polypeptide(L)'
;MSEEKQKGGAMKMVLILLVVLLVMGGAGFMTYKYLFGDNVAAKTKPVTAEELAERSFTTDDMTTNIQDERFINVQFTIVTDAAETKENLELRKFQVHNVILGDLAGMTKGQLTTKEDMQKFEQSLRKQLNGLLESGEVQRVYMTKKIIQ
;
A
#
# COMPACT_ATOMS: atom_id res chain seq x y z
N MET A 1 -39.95 18.07 -59.53
CA MET A 1 -40.54 17.00 -58.70
C MET A 1 -39.54 15.86 -58.68
N SER A 2 -38.98 15.40 -57.56
CA SER A 2 -39.34 15.64 -56.17
C SER A 2 -38.16 15.22 -55.28
N GLU A 3 -37.98 15.99 -54.21
CA GLU A 3 -37.53 15.57 -52.87
C GLU A 3 -36.08 15.13 -52.65
N GLU A 4 -35.26 16.14 -52.33
CA GLU A 4 -34.38 16.13 -51.15
C GLU A 4 -35.11 15.56 -49.92
N LYS A 5 -34.67 14.41 -49.36
CA LYS A 5 -35.15 13.91 -48.06
C LYS A 5 -33.99 13.44 -47.17
N GLN A 6 -33.58 14.37 -46.30
CA GLN A 6 -33.25 14.17 -44.88
C GLN A 6 -32.39 12.95 -44.48
N LYS A 7 -31.13 12.89 -44.93
CA LYS A 7 -30.13 11.89 -44.46
C LYS A 7 -29.51 12.18 -43.07
N GLY A 8 -29.86 13.29 -42.43
CA GLY A 8 -29.26 13.70 -41.14
C GLY A 8 -29.90 13.10 -39.89
N GLY A 9 -31.16 12.66 -39.95
CA GLY A 9 -31.89 12.15 -38.77
C GLY A 9 -31.52 10.72 -38.38
N ALA A 10 -31.44 9.82 -39.38
CA ALA A 10 -31.08 8.42 -39.16
C ALA A 10 -29.63 8.24 -38.67
N MET A 11 -28.69 9.02 -39.23
CA MET A 11 -27.29 8.96 -38.81
C MET A 11 -27.10 9.49 -37.38
N LYS A 12 -27.83 10.55 -36.99
CA LYS A 12 -27.85 11.05 -35.60
C LYS A 12 -28.48 10.03 -34.64
N MET A 13 -29.54 9.34 -35.06
CA MET A 13 -30.18 8.31 -34.24
C MET A 13 -29.27 7.09 -34.01
N VAL A 14 -28.53 6.65 -35.04
CA VAL A 14 -27.51 5.59 -34.91
C VAL A 14 -26.36 6.02 -34.00
N LEU A 15 -25.91 7.27 -34.10
CA LEU A 15 -24.87 7.83 -33.22
C LEU A 15 -25.32 7.89 -31.76
N ILE A 16 -26.55 8.31 -31.49
CA ILE A 16 -27.12 8.34 -30.14
C ILE A 16 -27.21 6.91 -29.57
N LEU A 17 -27.63 5.94 -30.38
CA LEU A 17 -27.73 4.54 -29.96
C LEU A 17 -26.36 3.93 -29.61
N LEU A 18 -25.31 4.26 -30.37
CA LEU A 18 -23.93 3.87 -30.09
C LEU A 18 -23.39 4.49 -28.80
N VAL A 19 -23.68 5.77 -28.55
CA VAL A 19 -23.26 6.44 -27.30
C VAL A 19 -23.95 5.83 -26.09
N VAL A 20 -25.23 5.49 -26.19
CA VAL A 20 -25.97 4.82 -25.10
C VAL A 20 -25.38 3.44 -24.81
N LEU A 21 -25.04 2.65 -25.84
CA LEU A 21 -24.39 1.35 -25.67
C LEU A 21 -23.01 1.46 -25.03
N LEU A 22 -22.22 2.49 -25.39
CA LEU A 22 -20.92 2.74 -24.76
C LEU A 22 -21.04 3.12 -23.28
N VAL A 23 -22.01 3.97 -22.94
CA VAL A 23 -22.26 4.36 -21.54
C VAL A 23 -22.75 3.16 -20.72
N MET A 24 -23.65 2.34 -21.28
CA MET A 24 -24.10 1.12 -20.62
C MET A 24 -22.99 0.09 -20.46
N GLY A 25 -22.13 -0.09 -21.48
CA GLY A 25 -20.97 -0.98 -21.40
C GLY A 25 -19.95 -0.54 -20.35
N GLY A 26 -19.67 0.77 -20.29
CA GLY A 26 -18.77 1.34 -19.28
C GLY A 26 -19.32 1.22 -17.85
N ALA A 27 -20.60 1.51 -17.64
CA ALA A 27 -21.27 1.36 -16.35
C ALA A 27 -21.38 -0.12 -15.93
N GLY A 28 -21.66 -1.02 -16.88
CA GLY A 28 -21.68 -2.46 -16.66
C GLY A 28 -20.30 -3.01 -16.29
N PHE A 29 -19.24 -2.55 -16.96
CA PHE A 29 -17.86 -2.93 -16.64
C PHE A 29 -17.41 -2.41 -15.27
N MET A 30 -17.75 -1.16 -14.93
CA MET A 30 -17.45 -0.56 -13.62
C MET A 30 -18.18 -1.27 -12.49
N THR A 31 -19.48 -1.57 -12.66
CA THR A 31 -20.26 -2.31 -11.66
C THR A 31 -19.81 -3.77 -11.57
N TYR A 32 -19.45 -4.41 -12.69
CA TYR A 32 -18.85 -5.75 -12.68
C TYR A 32 -17.52 -5.76 -11.93
N LYS A 33 -16.63 -4.81 -12.20
CA LYS A 33 -15.35 -4.69 -11.47
C LYS A 33 -15.55 -4.36 -9.99
N TYR A 34 -16.53 -3.54 -9.63
CA TYR A 34 -16.80 -3.17 -8.24
C TYR A 34 -17.49 -4.31 -7.46
N LEU A 35 -18.36 -5.08 -8.10
CA LEU A 35 -19.11 -6.19 -7.47
C LEU A 35 -18.34 -7.52 -7.48
N PHE A 36 -17.54 -7.77 -8.51
CA PHE A 36 -16.84 -9.05 -8.72
C PHE A 36 -15.31 -8.94 -8.71
N GLY A 37 -14.73 -7.73 -8.71
CA GLY A 37 -13.27 -7.53 -8.77
C GLY A 37 -12.52 -7.90 -7.50
N ASP A 38 -13.19 -8.04 -6.36
CA ASP A 38 -12.58 -8.39 -5.07
C ASP A 38 -12.62 -9.89 -4.72
N ASN A 39 -13.10 -10.74 -5.64
CA ASN A 39 -13.30 -12.17 -5.36
C ASN A 39 -12.51 -13.10 -6.27
N VAL A 40 -11.27 -12.75 -6.61
CA VAL A 40 -10.24 -13.77 -6.86
C VAL A 40 -9.54 -14.01 -5.53
N ALA A 41 -10.25 -14.62 -4.59
CA ALA A 41 -9.64 -15.31 -3.47
C ALA A 41 -8.90 -16.52 -4.05
N ALA A 42 -7.74 -16.26 -4.66
CA ALA A 42 -6.72 -17.28 -4.80
C ALA A 42 -6.60 -17.90 -3.42
N LYS A 43 -6.82 -19.23 -3.32
CA LYS A 43 -6.50 -19.98 -2.12
C LYS A 43 -4.99 -19.89 -1.94
N THR A 44 -4.51 -18.78 -1.39
CA THR A 44 -3.15 -18.61 -0.95
C THR A 44 -2.96 -19.67 0.12
N LYS A 45 -2.04 -20.60 -0.15
CA LYS A 45 -1.57 -21.51 0.89
C LYS A 45 -1.18 -20.63 2.09
N PRO A 46 -1.52 -21.04 3.33
CA PRO A 46 -1.01 -20.34 4.49
C PRO A 46 0.51 -20.34 4.39
N VAL A 47 1.09 -19.15 4.43
CA VAL A 47 2.55 -18.98 4.42
C VAL A 47 3.11 -19.70 5.64
N THR A 48 4.12 -20.54 5.44
CA THR A 48 4.76 -21.25 6.55
C THR A 48 5.63 -20.30 7.38
N ALA A 49 5.98 -20.72 8.60
CA ALA A 49 6.83 -19.93 9.48
C ALA A 49 8.23 -19.73 8.87
N GLU A 50 8.75 -20.74 8.18
CA GLU A 50 10.04 -20.73 7.49
C GLU A 50 10.04 -19.71 6.35
N GLU A 51 9.00 -19.73 5.51
CA GLU A 51 8.84 -18.77 4.41
C GLU A 51 8.68 -17.34 4.93
N LEU A 52 7.99 -17.15 6.06
CA LEU A 52 7.90 -15.83 6.71
C LEU A 52 9.26 -15.34 7.23
N ALA A 53 10.03 -16.23 7.85
CA ALA A 53 11.37 -15.91 8.35
C ALA A 53 12.31 -15.53 7.19
N GLU A 54 12.28 -16.29 6.10
CA GLU A 54 13.15 -16.08 4.92
C GLU A 54 12.96 -14.71 4.27
N ARG A 55 11.71 -14.23 4.18
CA ARG A 55 11.36 -12.92 3.60
C ARG A 55 11.21 -11.80 4.63
N SER A 56 11.72 -12.01 5.84
CA SER A 56 11.72 -10.99 6.89
C SER A 56 13.14 -10.65 7.33
N PHE A 57 13.32 -9.40 7.78
CA PHE A 57 14.54 -8.96 8.41
C PHE A 57 14.25 -8.01 9.55
N THR A 58 15.16 -7.95 10.51
CA THR A 58 15.07 -7.07 11.66
C THR A 58 16.08 -5.96 11.51
N THR A 59 15.66 -4.72 11.77
CA THR A 59 16.53 -3.55 11.74
C THR A 59 17.51 -3.57 12.90
N ASP A 60 18.57 -2.77 12.79
CA ASP A 60 19.42 -2.47 13.93
C ASP A 60 18.64 -1.72 15.02
N ASP A 61 19.20 -1.67 16.23
CA ASP A 61 18.68 -0.81 17.29
C ASP A 61 18.82 0.66 16.89
N MET A 62 17.71 1.39 16.89
CA MET A 62 17.65 2.80 16.50
C MET A 62 17.25 3.65 17.69
N THR A 63 17.94 4.78 17.88
CA THR A 63 17.62 5.76 18.92
C THR A 63 17.40 7.12 18.29
N THR A 64 16.30 7.78 18.65
CA THR A 64 16.03 9.17 18.22
C THR A 64 15.28 9.94 19.30
N ASN A 65 15.31 11.26 19.17
CA ASN A 65 14.46 12.14 19.96
C ASN A 65 13.05 12.12 19.38
N ILE A 66 12.06 12.29 20.26
CA ILE A 66 10.66 12.54 19.91
C ILE A 66 10.30 13.97 20.34
N GLN A 67 9.13 14.49 19.94
CA GLN A 67 8.76 15.89 20.21
C GLN A 67 8.69 16.25 21.71
N ASP A 68 8.47 15.28 22.59
CA ASP A 68 8.27 15.48 24.02
C ASP A 68 9.57 15.65 24.83
N GLU A 69 10.68 16.09 24.20
CA GLU A 69 12.03 16.15 24.81
C GLU A 69 12.51 14.82 25.40
N ARG A 70 11.94 13.72 24.89
CA ARG A 70 12.27 12.34 25.24
C ARG A 70 13.03 11.69 24.11
N PHE A 71 13.64 10.57 24.41
CA PHE A 71 14.19 9.69 23.38
C PHE A 71 13.53 8.33 23.42
N ILE A 72 13.53 7.70 22.26
CA ILE A 72 12.96 6.39 22.03
C ILE A 72 14.03 5.47 21.44
N ASN A 73 14.13 4.26 21.98
CA ASN A 73 14.91 3.18 21.38
C ASN A 73 13.94 2.13 20.81
N VAL A 74 14.11 1.82 19.53
CA VAL A 74 13.19 0.99 18.75
C VAL A 74 13.91 -0.02 17.89
N GLN A 75 13.19 -1.09 17.58
CA GLN A 75 13.57 -2.08 16.58
C GLN A 75 12.32 -2.51 15.80
N PHE A 76 12.50 -2.76 14.50
CA PHE A 76 11.42 -3.21 13.63
C PHE A 76 11.78 -4.51 12.94
N THR A 77 10.79 -5.37 12.74
CA THR A 77 10.87 -6.50 11.81
C THR A 77 10.00 -6.20 10.59
N ILE A 78 10.62 -6.22 9.42
CA ILE A 78 9.99 -5.89 8.15
C ILE A 78 9.79 -7.20 7.38
N VAL A 79 8.55 -7.46 6.95
CA VAL A 79 8.18 -8.63 6.17
C VAL A 79 7.85 -8.18 4.75
N THR A 80 8.51 -8.83 3.79
CA THR A 80 8.32 -8.57 2.36
C THR A 80 7.57 -9.71 1.68
N ASP A 81 7.18 -9.50 0.43
CA ASP A 81 6.56 -10.54 -0.40
C ASP A 81 7.51 -11.68 -0.76
N ALA A 82 8.80 -11.39 -0.95
CA ALA A 82 9.81 -12.38 -1.36
C ALA A 82 11.20 -12.09 -0.76
N ALA A 83 12.05 -13.12 -0.68
CA ALA A 83 13.42 -13.01 -0.18
C ALA A 83 14.26 -11.98 -0.97
N GLU A 84 14.07 -11.89 -2.29
CA GLU A 84 14.73 -10.90 -3.15
C GLU A 84 14.35 -9.46 -2.78
N THR A 85 13.07 -9.21 -2.48
CA THR A 85 12.60 -7.89 -2.02
C THR A 85 13.23 -7.52 -0.68
N LYS A 86 13.33 -8.49 0.24
CA LYS A 86 14.04 -8.33 1.52
C LYS A 86 15.50 -7.93 1.29
N GLU A 87 16.25 -8.64 0.45
CA GLU A 87 17.65 -8.33 0.16
C GLU A 87 17.83 -6.92 -0.42
N ASN A 88 16.97 -6.53 -1.37
CA ASN A 88 16.98 -5.18 -1.94
C ASN A 88 16.72 -4.09 -0.88
N LEU A 89 15.77 -4.34 0.03
CA LEU A 89 15.45 -3.39 1.09
C LEU A 89 16.55 -3.32 2.16
N GLU A 90 17.22 -4.44 2.45
CA GLU A 90 18.40 -4.49 3.33
C GLU A 90 19.58 -3.68 2.78
N LEU A 91 19.83 -3.73 1.46
CA LEU A 91 20.84 -2.89 0.81
C LEU A 91 20.50 -1.39 0.95
N ARG A 92 19.22 -1.07 1.05
CA ARG A 92 18.68 0.29 1.26
C ARG A 92 18.43 0.62 2.73
N LYS A 93 18.99 -0.17 3.68
CA LYS A 93 18.72 0.01 5.13
C LYS A 93 18.96 1.42 5.65
N PHE A 94 19.90 2.17 5.09
CA PHE A 94 20.14 3.56 5.48
C PHE A 94 18.93 4.47 5.16
N GLN A 95 18.23 4.21 4.05
CA GLN A 95 16.99 4.91 3.69
C GLN A 95 15.84 4.47 4.60
N VAL A 96 15.75 3.16 4.88
CA VAL A 96 14.78 2.61 5.84
C VAL A 96 14.94 3.29 7.20
N HIS A 97 16.16 3.36 7.72
CA HIS A 97 16.46 4.03 8.99
C HIS A 97 16.13 5.53 8.92
N ASN A 98 16.45 6.21 7.82
CA ASN A 98 16.13 7.63 7.67
C ASN A 98 14.63 7.91 7.74
N VAL A 99 13.80 7.10 7.05
CA VAL A 99 12.34 7.19 7.11
C VAL A 99 11.85 6.97 8.54
N ILE A 100 12.29 5.90 9.20
CA ILE A 100 11.86 5.55 10.56
C ILE A 100 12.24 6.65 11.56
N LEU A 101 13.50 7.11 11.54
CA LEU A 101 13.98 8.14 12.46
C LEU A 101 13.29 9.48 12.23
N GLY A 102 13.05 9.84 10.97
CA GLY A 102 12.35 11.07 10.59
C GLY A 102 10.90 11.08 11.09
N ASP A 103 10.17 10.00 10.88
CA ASP A 103 8.79 9.89 11.36
C ASP A 103 8.72 9.91 12.89
N LEU A 104 9.59 9.17 13.57
CA LEU A 104 9.63 9.12 15.03
C LEU A 104 9.97 10.48 15.64
N ALA A 105 10.85 11.27 15.01
CA ALA A 105 11.17 12.62 15.45
C ALA A 105 9.96 13.57 15.42
N GLY A 106 8.98 13.29 14.56
CA GLY A 106 7.71 14.02 14.51
C GLY A 106 6.63 13.51 15.45
N MET A 107 6.87 12.44 16.21
CA MET A 107 5.87 11.82 17.09
C MET A 107 5.96 12.33 18.53
N THR A 108 4.85 12.18 19.25
CA THR A 108 4.75 12.34 20.70
C THR A 108 4.61 10.97 21.37
N LYS A 109 4.85 10.89 22.68
CA LYS A 109 4.63 9.70 23.49
C LYS A 109 3.18 9.22 23.39
N GLY A 110 2.21 10.14 23.38
CA GLY A 110 0.79 9.81 23.27
C GLY A 110 0.48 9.00 22.02
N GLN A 111 1.10 9.35 20.89
CA GLN A 111 0.95 8.68 19.59
C GLN A 111 1.70 7.35 19.48
N LEU A 112 2.43 6.94 20.53
CA LEU A 112 3.17 5.67 20.58
C LEU A 112 2.75 4.84 21.80
N THR A 113 1.66 5.20 22.48
CA THR A 113 1.25 4.53 23.73
C THR A 113 0.32 3.36 23.48
N THR A 114 -0.69 3.52 22.63
CA THR A 114 -1.71 2.49 22.43
C THR A 114 -1.37 1.52 21.30
N LYS A 115 -1.99 0.33 21.31
CA LYS A 115 -1.84 -0.65 20.23
C LYS A 115 -2.33 -0.10 18.88
N GLU A 116 -3.42 0.65 18.90
CA GLU A 116 -3.99 1.23 17.68
C GLU A 116 -3.05 2.27 17.06
N ASP A 117 -2.42 3.11 17.88
CA ASP A 117 -1.48 4.13 17.38
C ASP A 117 -0.22 3.48 16.79
N MET A 118 0.29 2.43 17.45
CA MET A 118 1.40 1.64 16.91
C MET A 118 1.04 1.02 15.56
N GLN A 119 -0.17 0.45 15.42
CA GLN A 119 -0.62 -0.11 14.15
C GLN A 119 -0.77 0.95 13.05
N LYS A 120 -1.24 2.15 13.38
CA LYS A 120 -1.30 3.28 12.44
C LYS A 120 0.10 3.67 11.97
N PHE A 121 1.06 3.72 12.90
CA PHE A 121 2.45 4.03 12.59
C PHE A 121 3.10 2.96 11.72
N GLU A 122 2.98 1.68 12.07
CA GLU A 122 3.44 0.55 11.26
C GLU A 122 2.87 0.56 9.85
N GLN A 123 1.58 0.90 9.69
CA GLN A 123 0.95 1.04 8.39
C GLN A 123 1.49 2.23 7.59
N SER A 124 1.77 3.36 8.26
CA SER A 124 2.40 4.53 7.64
C SER A 124 3.80 4.18 7.12
N LEU A 125 4.63 3.59 7.98
CA LEU A 125 5.96 3.12 7.62
C LEU A 125 5.90 2.15 6.45
N ARG A 126 5.03 1.14 6.49
CA ARG A 126 4.85 0.18 5.39
C ARG A 126 4.61 0.89 4.05
N LYS A 127 3.77 1.93 4.01
CA LYS A 127 3.50 2.67 2.77
C LYS A 127 4.73 3.43 2.29
N GLN A 128 5.46 4.08 3.20
CA GLN A 128 6.66 4.84 2.85
C GLN A 128 7.80 3.93 2.39
N LEU A 129 8.01 2.80 3.06
CA LEU A 129 9.02 1.81 2.68
C LEU A 129 8.73 1.16 1.32
N ASN A 130 7.45 0.95 0.99
CA ASN A 130 7.06 0.53 -0.37
C ASN A 130 7.47 1.56 -1.43
N GLY A 131 7.51 2.86 -1.10
CA GLY A 131 8.01 3.89 -2.00
C GLY A 131 9.52 3.85 -2.26
N LEU A 132 10.28 3.08 -1.48
CA LEU A 132 11.72 2.88 -1.69
C LEU A 132 12.04 1.74 -2.67
N LEU A 133 11.04 0.90 -2.98
CA LEU A 133 11.18 -0.28 -3.82
C LEU A 133 10.85 0.05 -5.28
N GLU A 134 11.64 -0.49 -6.21
CA GLU A 134 11.35 -0.47 -7.65
C GLU A 134 10.46 -1.66 -8.05
N SER A 135 10.61 -2.79 -7.34
CA SER A 135 9.85 -4.02 -7.51
C SER A 135 9.67 -4.72 -6.16
N GLY A 136 8.61 -5.52 -6.05
CA GLY A 136 8.23 -6.19 -4.81
C GLY A 136 7.44 -5.29 -3.85
N GLU A 137 7.05 -5.83 -2.70
CA GLU A 137 6.30 -5.08 -1.69
C GLU A 137 6.70 -5.41 -0.24
N VAL A 138 6.59 -4.40 0.62
CA VAL A 138 6.55 -4.55 2.07
C VAL A 138 5.12 -4.90 2.49
N GLN A 139 4.93 -6.13 2.97
CA GLN A 139 3.64 -6.65 3.40
C GLN A 139 3.30 -6.24 4.84
N ARG A 140 4.27 -6.29 5.74
CA ARG A 140 4.10 -5.93 7.16
C ARG A 140 5.35 -5.26 7.72
N VAL A 141 5.13 -4.36 8.67
CA VAL A 141 6.17 -3.80 9.52
C VAL A 141 5.69 -4.01 10.94
N TYR A 142 6.54 -4.60 11.78
CA TYR A 142 6.25 -4.85 13.19
C TYR A 142 7.25 -4.08 14.04
N MET A 143 6.77 -3.29 14.99
CA MET A 143 7.64 -2.75 16.03
C MET A 143 7.86 -3.82 17.09
N THR A 144 9.05 -4.42 17.10
CA THR A 144 9.39 -5.55 17.96
C THR A 144 10.06 -5.14 19.27
N LYS A 145 10.61 -3.93 19.33
CA LYS A 145 11.14 -3.31 20.55
C LYS A 145 10.74 -1.85 20.62
N LYS A 146 10.34 -1.41 21.81
CA LYS A 146 10.03 -0.01 22.11
C LYS A 146 10.36 0.32 23.55
N ILE A 147 11.28 1.25 23.75
CA ILE A 147 11.65 1.78 25.06
C ILE A 147 11.60 3.31 24.97
N ILE A 148 10.75 3.95 25.76
CA ILE A 148 10.65 5.41 25.86
C ILE A 148 11.23 5.82 27.22
N GLN A 149 12.16 6.78 27.21
CA GLN A 149 12.80 7.32 28.43
C GLN A 149 12.47 8.79 28.59
#